data_AF-A0A1U7D1M4-F1
#
_entry.id   AF-A0A1U7D1M4-F1
#
_cell.length_a   1.000
_cell.length_b   1.000
_cell.length_c   1.000
_cell.angle_alpha   90.00
_cell.angle_beta   90.00
_cell.angle_gamma   90.00
#
_symmetry.space_group_name_H-M   'P 1'
#
loop_
_entity.id
_entity.type
_entity.pdbx_description
1 polymer ?
#
loop_
_entity_poly.entity_id
_entity_poly.type
_entity_poly.pdbx_seq_one_letter_code
_entity_poly.pdbx_strand_id
1 'polypeptide(L)'
;MDHPLIDLINARIRKAEEEGAFENLPGAGKPLPPSDDPENVVLNRILKDNGAVPEAVSLMREMARLREELRETADRSERRRMMTELSMLEARLDRARRDR
;
A
#
# COMPACT_ATOMS: atom_id res chain seq x y z
N MET A 1 10.68 -21.61 -24.19
CA MET A 1 9.83 -21.20 -25.32
C MET A 1 9.37 -19.80 -25.01
N ASP A 2 9.66 -18.86 -25.89
CA ASP A 2 9.22 -17.47 -25.71
C ASP A 2 7.70 -17.37 -25.74
N HIS A 3 7.16 -16.36 -25.07
CA HIS A 3 5.73 -16.13 -25.01
C HIS A 3 5.18 -15.93 -26.44
N PRO A 4 4.05 -16.55 -26.82
CA PRO A 4 3.51 -16.52 -28.20
C PRO A 4 3.14 -15.10 -28.70
N LEU A 5 3.13 -14.11 -27.81
CA LEU A 5 2.82 -12.71 -28.12
C LEU A 5 4.07 -11.81 -28.19
N ILE A 6 5.28 -12.36 -28.03
CA ILE A 6 6.49 -11.56 -27.90
C ILE A 6 6.72 -10.64 -29.11
N ASP A 7 6.46 -11.13 -30.33
CA ASP A 7 6.61 -10.35 -31.56
C ASP A 7 5.61 -9.19 -31.64
N LEU A 8 4.37 -9.43 -31.22
CA LEU A 8 3.33 -8.40 -31.17
C LEU A 8 3.65 -7.34 -30.11
N ILE A 9 4.12 -7.75 -28.94
CA ILE A 9 4.55 -6.85 -27.86
C ILE A 9 5.70 -5.97 -28.37
N ASN A 10 6.72 -6.57 -28.99
CA ASN A 10 7.87 -5.84 -29.54
C ASN A 10 7.48 -4.86 -30.65
N ALA A 11 6.51 -5.21 -31.51
CA ALA A 11 6.01 -4.31 -32.55
C ALA A 11 5.27 -3.10 -31.94
N ARG A 12 4.48 -3.32 -30.88
CA ARG A 12 3.79 -2.24 -30.15
C ARG A 12 4.77 -1.28 -29.47
N ILE A 13 5.80 -1.82 -28.82
CA ILE A 13 6.84 -1.01 -28.14
C ILE A 13 7.57 -0.15 -29.17
N ARG A 14 8.06 -0.74 -30.27
CA ARG A 14 8.75 0.00 -31.33
C ARG A 14 7.92 1.14 -31.91
N LYS A 15 6.64 0.89 -32.20
CA LYS A 15 5.73 1.94 -32.68
C LYS A 15 5.63 3.10 -31.69
N ALA A 16 5.51 2.80 -30.39
CA ALA A 16 5.45 3.82 -29.35
C ALA A 16 6.77 4.62 -29.22
N GLU A 17 7.92 3.97 -29.43
CA GLU A 17 9.22 4.65 -29.50
C GLU A 17 9.30 5.60 -30.71
N GLU A 18 8.90 5.14 -31.90
CA GLU A 18 8.86 5.94 -33.14
C GLU A 18 7.92 7.15 -33.03
N GLU A 19 6.82 7.00 -32.30
CA GLU A 19 5.86 8.07 -32.01
C GLU A 19 6.33 9.00 -30.87
N GLY A 20 7.50 8.75 -30.27
CA GLY A 20 8.04 9.57 -29.18
C GLY A 20 7.27 9.44 -27.86
N ALA A 21 6.51 8.36 -27.65
CA ALA A 21 5.66 8.18 -26.47
C ALA A 21 6.45 8.12 -25.13
N PHE A 22 7.76 7.89 -25.21
CA PHE A 22 8.67 7.89 -24.06
C PHE A 22 9.51 9.17 -23.95
N GLU A 23 9.33 10.13 -24.85
CA GLU A 23 9.95 11.45 -24.75
C GLU A 23 9.21 12.34 -23.76
N ASN A 24 9.94 13.20 -23.04
CA ASN A 24 9.37 14.19 -22.12
C ASN A 24 8.41 13.63 -21.05
N LEU A 25 8.61 12.38 -20.62
CA LEU A 25 7.80 11.80 -19.54
C LEU A 25 7.88 12.65 -18.25
N PRO A 26 6.78 12.76 -17.50
CA PRO A 26 6.78 13.44 -16.21
C PRO A 26 7.85 12.86 -15.29
N GLY A 27 8.85 13.69 -14.93
CA GLY A 27 9.96 13.28 -14.07
C GLY A 27 11.19 12.74 -14.80
N ALA A 28 11.18 12.66 -16.13
CA ALA A 28 12.37 12.29 -16.91
C ALA A 28 13.56 13.23 -16.59
N GLY A 29 14.72 12.63 -16.32
CA GLY A 29 15.95 13.36 -15.96
C GLY A 29 15.96 14.00 -14.57
N LYS A 30 14.89 13.87 -13.78
CA LYS A 30 14.82 14.38 -12.40
C LYS A 30 15.23 13.30 -11.40
N PRO A 31 15.84 13.67 -10.25
CA PRO A 31 16.12 12.70 -9.19
C PRO A 31 14.81 12.07 -8.71
N LEU A 32 14.90 10.80 -8.31
CA LEU A 32 13.79 10.13 -7.63
C LEU A 32 13.48 10.84 -6.30
N PRO A 33 12.20 10.90 -5.89
CA PRO A 33 11.85 11.43 -4.59
C PRO A 33 12.52 10.61 -3.47
N PRO A 34 12.90 11.24 -2.36
CA PRO A 34 13.46 10.53 -1.23
C PRO A 34 12.47 9.49 -0.69
N SER A 35 12.98 8.32 -0.33
CA SER A 35 12.22 7.24 0.30
C SER A 35 12.96 6.79 1.55
N ASP A 36 12.23 6.70 2.66
CA ASP A 36 12.75 6.13 3.92
C ASP A 36 12.88 4.60 3.84
N ASP A 37 12.27 3.99 2.82
CA ASP A 37 12.32 2.56 2.52
C ASP A 37 12.58 2.37 1.01
N PRO A 38 13.86 2.38 0.58
CA PRO A 38 14.23 2.23 -0.83
C PRO A 38 13.90 0.85 -1.42
N GLU A 39 13.92 -0.20 -0.61
CA GLU A 39 13.69 -1.58 -1.04
C GLU A 39 12.23 -1.79 -1.45
N ASN A 40 11.29 -1.18 -0.72
CA ASN A 40 9.86 -1.29 -1.02
C ASN A 40 9.31 -0.10 -1.83
N VAL A 41 10.14 0.81 -2.34
CA VAL A 41 9.68 2.07 -2.96
C VAL A 41 8.70 1.86 -4.12
N VAL A 42 8.92 0.83 -4.94
CA VAL A 42 8.05 0.50 -6.09
C VAL A 42 6.69 -0.01 -5.60
N LEU A 43 6.69 -0.98 -4.68
CA LEU A 43 5.48 -1.54 -4.11
C LEU A 43 4.66 -0.47 -3.40
N ASN A 44 5.30 0.35 -2.55
CA ASN A 44 4.66 1.43 -1.81
C ASN A 44 4.04 2.47 -2.76
N ARG A 45 4.72 2.80 -3.87
CA ARG A 45 4.18 3.70 -4.90
C ARG A 45 2.96 3.08 -5.57
N ILE A 46 3.03 1.83 -6.02
CA ILE A 46 1.89 1.14 -6.67
C ILE A 46 0.68 1.12 -5.73
N LEU A 47 0.87 0.77 -4.46
CA LEU A 47 -0.21 0.75 -3.48
C LEU A 47 -0.85 2.13 -3.34
N LYS A 48 -0.02 3.17 -3.14
CA LYS A 48 -0.47 4.56 -2.98
C LYS A 48 -1.23 5.06 -4.20
N ASP A 49 -0.71 4.81 -5.41
CA ASP A 49 -1.30 5.27 -6.67
C ASP A 49 -2.65 4.59 -6.95
N ASN A 50 -2.85 3.37 -6.45
CA ASN A 50 -4.11 2.63 -6.55
C ASN A 50 -5.05 2.87 -5.35
N GLY A 51 -4.72 3.79 -4.44
CA GLY A 51 -5.51 4.06 -3.23
C GLY A 51 -5.49 2.90 -2.22
N ALA A 52 -4.63 1.90 -2.42
CA ALA A 52 -4.44 0.80 -1.50
C ALA A 52 -3.65 1.29 -0.28
N VAL A 53 -4.14 0.94 0.90
CA VAL A 53 -3.55 1.35 2.16
C VAL A 53 -2.83 0.15 2.76
N PRO A 54 -1.56 0.27 3.19
CA PRO A 54 -0.87 -0.84 3.83
C PRO A 54 -1.65 -1.37 5.03
N GLU A 55 -1.61 -2.69 5.25
CA GLU A 55 -2.38 -3.36 6.31
C GLU A 55 -2.17 -2.70 7.69
N ALA A 56 -0.92 -2.41 8.06
CA ALA A 56 -0.58 -1.72 9.30
C ALA A 56 -1.33 -0.37 9.46
N VAL A 57 -1.51 0.39 8.39
CA VAL A 57 -2.24 1.66 8.42
C VAL A 57 -3.74 1.43 8.56
N SER A 58 -4.30 0.41 7.92
CA SER A 58 -5.69 0.00 8.11
C SER A 58 -5.97 -0.41 9.56
N LEU A 59 -5.13 -1.27 10.13
CA LEU A 59 -5.22 -1.72 11.53
C LEU A 59 -5.15 -0.54 12.51
N MET A 60 -4.23 0.41 12.29
CA MET A 60 -4.14 1.61 13.12
C MET A 60 -5.41 2.46 13.08
N ARG A 61 -6.03 2.62 11.90
CA ARG A 61 -7.30 3.36 11.75
C ARG A 61 -8.45 2.66 12.50
N GLU A 62 -8.53 1.34 12.40
CA GLU A 62 -9.53 0.53 13.09
C GLU A 62 -9.37 0.63 14.62
N MET A 63 -8.15 0.50 15.12
CA MET A 63 -7.85 0.68 16.54
C MET A 63 -8.19 2.10 17.04
N ALA A 64 -7.94 3.14 16.23
CA ALA A 64 -8.32 4.50 16.58
C ALA A 64 -9.84 4.66 16.70
N ARG A 65 -10.61 4.07 15.77
CA ARG A 65 -12.08 4.04 15.81
C ARG A 65 -12.59 3.31 17.06
N LEU A 66 -12.10 2.11 17.35
CA LEU A 66 -12.46 1.33 18.53
C LEU A 66 -12.16 2.07 19.84
N ARG A 67 -11.05 2.81 19.91
CA ARG A 67 -10.70 3.62 21.08
C ARG A 67 -11.63 4.84 21.27
N GLU A 68 -12.19 5.40 20.20
CA GLU A 68 -13.22 6.43 20.30
C GLU A 68 -14.53 5.82 20.82
N GLU A 69 -14.98 4.72 20.22
CA GLU A 69 -16.21 4.03 20.61
C GLU A 69 -16.16 3.53 22.07
N LEU A 70 -15.00 3.04 22.50
CA LEU A 70 -14.77 2.64 23.88
C LEU A 70 -14.90 3.83 24.86
N ARG A 71 -14.61 5.07 24.46
CA ARG A 71 -14.79 6.24 25.33
C ARG A 71 -16.27 6.52 25.59
N GLU A 72 -17.14 6.26 24.63
CA GLU A 72 -18.57 6.54 24.71
C GLU A 72 -19.39 5.35 25.26
N THR A 73 -18.84 4.14 25.26
CA THR A 73 -19.54 2.92 25.72
C THR A 73 -19.65 2.85 27.25
N ALA A 74 -20.88 2.84 27.78
CA ALA A 74 -21.17 2.67 29.20
C ALA A 74 -21.32 1.20 29.65
N ASP A 75 -21.74 0.31 28.74
CA ASP A 75 -21.98 -1.10 29.05
C ASP A 75 -20.67 -1.87 29.33
N ARG A 76 -20.60 -2.57 30.46
CA ARG A 76 -19.36 -3.23 30.88
C ARG A 76 -19.02 -4.46 30.04
N SER A 77 -20.01 -5.18 29.54
CA SER A 77 -19.79 -6.34 28.65
C SER A 77 -19.25 -5.90 27.30
N GLU A 78 -19.85 -4.89 26.68
CA GLU A 78 -19.39 -4.36 25.39
C GLU A 78 -18.01 -3.72 25.52
N ARG A 79 -17.73 -2.99 26.60
CA ARG A 79 -16.37 -2.50 26.88
C ARG A 79 -15.35 -3.64 26.96
N ARG A 80 -15.70 -4.75 27.62
CA ARG A 80 -14.80 -5.91 27.73
C ARG A 80 -14.55 -6.52 26.35
N ARG A 81 -15.59 -6.64 25.52
CA ARG A 81 -15.49 -7.14 24.15
C ARG A 81 -14.60 -6.25 23.28
N MET A 82 -14.82 -4.94 23.28
CA MET A 82 -14.01 -3.96 22.53
C MET A 82 -12.53 -3.96 22.97
N MET A 83 -12.26 -4.14 24.27
CA MET A 83 -10.89 -4.26 24.77
C MET A 83 -10.19 -5.54 24.29
N THR A 84 -10.90 -6.67 24.23
CA THR A 84 -10.37 -7.91 23.64
C THR A 84 -10.07 -7.72 22.16
N GLU A 85 -10.95 -7.04 21.43
CA GLU A 85 -10.75 -6.74 20.00
C GLU A 85 -9.54 -5.83 19.77
N LEU A 86 -9.39 -4.77 20.56
CA LEU A 86 -8.22 -3.90 20.54
C LEU A 86 -6.91 -4.69 20.77
N SER A 87 -6.89 -5.60 21.74
CA SER A 87 -5.72 -6.44 22.01
C SER A 87 -5.38 -7.37 20.84
N MET A 88 -6.39 -7.91 20.16
CA MET A 88 -6.19 -8.73 18.97
C MET A 88 -5.65 -7.91 17.79
N LEU A 89 -6.14 -6.68 17.60
CA LEU A 89 -5.65 -5.77 16.56
C LEU A 89 -4.20 -5.32 16.84
N GLU A 90 -3.84 -5.05 18.09
CA GLU A 90 -2.46 -4.77 18.50
C GLU A 90 -1.52 -5.93 18.14
N ALA A 91 -1.90 -7.17 18.47
CA ALA A 91 -1.12 -8.36 18.13
C ALA A 91 -1.01 -8.63 16.61
N ARG A 92 -1.98 -8.16 15.81
CA ARG A 92 -1.89 -8.21 14.33
C ARG A 92 -0.96 -7.12 13.80
N LEU A 93 -1.06 -5.90 14.34
CA LEU A 93 -0.22 -4.77 13.94
C LEU A 93 1.26 -5.06 14.21
N ASP A 94 1.58 -5.67 15.35
CA ASP A 94 2.96 -6.05 15.69
C ASP A 94 3.55 -7.06 14.71
N ARG A 95 2.75 -8.01 14.23
CA ARG A 95 3.17 -8.95 13.17
C ARG A 95 3.39 -8.23 11.85
N ALA A 96 2.40 -7.44 11.41
CA ALA A 96 2.48 -6.68 10.17
C ALA A 96 3.62 -5.64 10.12
N ARG A 97 4.17 -5.25 11.28
CA ARG A 97 5.36 -4.37 11.40
C ARG A 97 6.68 -5.13 11.47
N ARG A 98 6.70 -6.37 11.98
CA ARG A 98 7.91 -7.20 12.04
C ARG A 98 8.28 -7.84 10.70
N ASP A 99 7.27 -8.09 9.88
CA ASP A 99 7.43 -8.69 8.55
C ASP A 99 7.83 -7.64 7.48
N ARG A 100 8.21 -6.43 7.90
CA ARG A 100 8.53 -5.29 7.04
C ARG A 100 9.98 -4.87 7.22
#